data_AF-A0A7X4XTI3-F1
#
_entry.id   AF-A0A7X4XTI3-F1
#
_cell.length_a   1.000
_cell.length_b   1.000
_cell.length_c   1.000
_cell.angle_alpha   90.00
_cell.angle_beta   90.00
_cell.angle_gamma   90.00
#
_symmetry.space_group_name_H-M   'P 1'
#
loop_
_entity.id
_entity.type
_entity.pdbx_description
1 polymer ?
#
loop_
_entity_poly.entity_id
_entity_poly.type
_entity_poly.pdbx_seq_one_letter_code
_entity_poly.pdbx_strand_id
1 'polypeptide(L)' 'MVKTTAAVICGENDVQLRTFDLPSISADELLVKNISNSICLSTYKAALLGSKHKRVPNN' A
#
# COMPACT_ATOMS: atom_id res chain seq x y z
N MET A 1 10.21 -5.80 16.24
CA MET A 1 9.66 -5.33 14.95
C MET A 1 8.43 -6.16 14.62
N VAL A 2 7.33 -5.51 14.27
CA VAL A 2 6.09 -6.18 13.85
C VAL A 2 6.17 -6.35 12.33
N LYS A 3 6.09 -7.59 11.84
CA LYS A 3 6.02 -7.86 10.39
C LYS A 3 4.58 -7.70 9.91
N THR A 4 4.42 -7.13 8.74
CA THR A 4 3.14 -7.07 8.04
C THR A 4 3.32 -7.47 6.59
N THR A 5 2.25 -7.99 5.99
CA THR A 5 2.21 -8.35 4.56
C THR A 5 1.11 -7.55 3.91
N ALA A 6 1.39 -6.91 2.78
CA ALA A 6 0.37 -6.22 1.99
C ALA A 6 0.55 -6.47 0.49
N ALA A 7 -0.53 -6.23 -0.27
CA ALA A 7 -0.48 -6.12 -1.71
C ALA A 7 0.06 -4.74 -2.09
N VAL A 8 1.17 -4.70 -2.82
CA VAL A 8 1.90 -3.48 -3.21
C VAL A 8 1.86 -3.34 -4.72
N ILE A 9 1.52 -2.14 -5.20
CA ILE A 9 1.62 -1.79 -6.62
C ILE A 9 3.10 -1.54 -6.93
N CYS A 10 3.68 -2.37 -7.78
CA CYS A 10 5.10 -2.30 -8.20
C CYS A 10 5.26 -1.72 -9.62
N GLY A 11 4.15 -1.50 -10.33
CA GLY A 11 4.15 -0.96 -11.68
C GLY A 11 2.75 -0.98 -12.31
N GLU A 12 2.68 -0.60 -13.57
CA GLU A 12 1.45 -0.70 -14.37
C GLU A 12 1.00 -2.17 -14.46
N ASN A 13 -0.20 -2.46 -13.94
CA ASN A 13 -0.76 -3.82 -13.85
C ASN A 13 0.09 -4.83 -13.06
N ASP A 14 0.99 -4.35 -12.20
CA ASP A 14 1.85 -5.20 -11.37
C ASP A 14 1.55 -4.98 -9.88
N VAL A 15 0.94 -5.99 -9.26
CA VAL A 15 0.60 -6.01 -7.84
C VAL A 15 1.14 -7.28 -7.20
N GLN A 16 1.93 -7.13 -6.15
CA GLN A 16 2.65 -8.24 -5.51
C GLN A 16 2.41 -8.25 -4.00
N LEU A 17 2.35 -9.45 -3.42
CA LEU A 17 2.37 -9.60 -1.97
C LEU A 17 3.81 -9.45 -1.48
N ARG A 18 4.02 -8.50 -0.58
CA ARG A 18 5.33 -8.20 0.01
C ARG A 18 5.21 -8.11 1.51
N THR A 19 6.26 -8.54 2.21
CA THR A 19 6.34 -8.49 3.67
C THR A 19 7.38 -7.47 4.09
N PHE A 20 7.03 -6.63 5.05
CA PHE A 20 7.87 -5.55 5.57
C PHE A 20 7.82 -5.54 7.08
N ASP A 21 8.89 -5.01 7.67
CA ASP A 21 8.90 -4.67 9.08
C ASP A 21 8.33 -3.27 9.27
N LEU A 22 7.35 -3.15 10.16
CA LEU A 22 6.73 -1.87 10.49
C LEU A 22 7.71 -0.99 11.28
N PRO A 23 7.74 0.32 10.99
CA PRO A 23 8.54 1.27 11.77
C PRO A 23 8.01 1.39 13.20
N SER A 24 8.83 1.94 14.09
CA SER A 24 8.40 2.33 15.43
C SER A 24 7.34 3.42 15.36
N ILE A 25 6.27 3.27 16.13
CA ILE A 25 5.19 4.25 16.23
C ILE A 25 5.58 5.41 17.15
N SER A 26 5.15 6.62 16.82
CA SER A 26 5.27 7.81 17.69
C SER A 26 4.11 7.90 18.69
N ALA A 27 4.17 8.86 19.61
CA ALA A 27 3.13 9.05 20.63
C ALA A 27 1.78 9.49 20.05
N ASP A 28 1.78 10.09 18.85
CA ASP A 28 0.61 10.69 18.21
C ASP A 28 0.01 9.80 17.09
N GLU A 29 0.48 8.55 16.97
CA GLU A 29 0.05 7.61 15.94
C GLU A 29 -0.68 6.40 16.53
N LEU A 30 -1.54 5.76 15.73
CA LEU A 30 -2.24 4.53 16.11
C LEU A 30 -1.87 3.36 15.19
N LEU A 31 -1.42 2.24 15.79
CA LEU A 31 -1.23 0.99 15.06
C LEU A 31 -2.53 0.20 15.05
N VAL A 32 -3.10 0.01 13.87
CA VAL A 32 -4.36 -0.71 13.70
C VAL A 32 -4.15 -1.98 12.89
N LYS A 33 -4.72 -3.10 13.35
CA LYS A 33 -4.78 -4.34 12.58
C LYS A 33 -5.95 -4.27 11.61
N ASN A 34 -5.66 -4.24 10.31
CA ASN A 34 -6.68 -4.31 9.28
C ASN A 34 -7.29 -5.73 9.25
N ILE A 35 -8.60 -5.86 9.50
CA ILE A 35 -9.34 -7.12 9.40
C ILE A 35 -9.96 -7.28 8.00
N SER A 36 -10.42 -6.17 7.41
CA SER A 36 -11.01 -6.13 6.08
C SER A 36 -10.78 -4.77 5.43
N ASN A 37 -10.40 -4.80 4.15
CA ASN A 37 -10.28 -3.61 3.30
C ASN A 37 -10.95 -3.90 1.96
N SER A 38 -11.81 -2.98 1.51
CA SER A 38 -12.42 -3.03 0.19
C SER A 38 -11.56 -2.31 -0.84
N ILE A 39 -11.71 -2.70 -2.11
CA ILE A 39 -11.06 -2.04 -3.24
C ILE A 39 -12.05 -1.08 -3.88
N CYS A 40 -11.62 0.17 -4.08
CA CYS A 40 -12.39 1.18 -4.80
C CYS A 40 -11.78 1.46 -6.17
N LEU A 41 -12.54 2.18 -7.01
CA LEU A 41 -12.13 2.49 -8.38
C LEU A 41 -10.83 3.31 -8.46
N SER A 42 -10.53 4.14 -7.44
CA SER A 42 -9.27 4.88 -7.42
C SER A 42 -8.06 3.98 -7.22
N THR A 43 -8.17 2.91 -6.42
CA THR A 43 -7.09 1.92 -6.27
C THR A 43 -6.87 1.17 -7.57
N TYR A 44 -7.95 0.78 -8.25
CA TYR A 44 -7.86 0.15 -9.57
C TYR A 44 -7.18 1.07 -10.59
N LYS A 45 -7.58 2.35 -10.64
CA LYS A 45 -6.95 3.35 -11.52
C LYS A 45 -5.45 3.53 -11.23
N ALA A 46 -5.05 3.50 -9.95
CA ALA A 46 -3.64 3.57 -9.57
C ALA A 46 -2.85 2.34 -10.04
N ALA A 47 -3.42 1.13 -9.89
CA ALA A 47 -2.79 -0.11 -10.36
C ALA A 47 -2.66 -0.15 -11.89
N LEU A 48 -3.65 0.34 -12.63
CA LEU A 48 -3.59 0.41 -14.10
C LEU A 48 -2.51 1.38 -14.61
N LEU A 49 -2.40 2.56 -13.98
CA LEU A 49 -1.56 3.65 -14.48
C LEU A 49 -0.15 3.70 -13.86
N GLY A 50 0.08 3.04 -12.72
CA GLY A 50 1.37 3.07 -12.04
C GLY A 50 1.89 4.49 -11.85
N SER A 51 3.14 4.74 -12.22
CA SER A 51 3.79 6.07 -12.15
C SER A 51 3.15 7.13 -13.06
N LYS A 52 2.36 6.75 -14.07
CA LYS A 52 1.57 7.71 -14.87
C LYS A 52 0.38 8.28 -14.09
N HIS A 53 0.03 7.70 -12.94
CA HIS A 53 -1.05 8.21 -12.10
C HIS A 53 -0.59 9.43 -11.29
N LYS A 54 -1.26 10.59 -11.46
CA LYS A 54 -0.92 11.86 -10.78
C LYS A 54 -0.73 11.75 -9.25
N ARG A 55 -1.42 10.82 -8.59
CA ARG A 55 -1.35 10.61 -7.12
C ARG A 55 -0.45 9.45 -6.69
N VAL A 56 0.14 8.72 -7.63
CA VAL A 56 1.15 7.71 -7.31
C VAL A 56 2.52 8.40 -7.36
N PRO A 57 3.33 8.33 -6.28
CA PRO A 57 4.69 8.87 -6.30
C PRO A 57 5.54 8.23 -7.39
N ASN A 58 6.49 8.98 -7.94
CA ASN A 58 7.37 8.47 -8.99
C ASN A 58 8.46 7.52 -8.48
N ASN A 59 8.69 7.47 -7.16
CA ASN A 59 9.75 6.71 -6.50
C ASN A 59 9.25 6.11 -5.19
#